data_AF-F8NPT1-F1
#
_entry.id   AF-F8NPT1-F1
#
_cell.length_a   1.000
_cell.length_b   1.000
_cell.length_c   1.000
_cell.angle_alpha   90.00
_cell.angle_beta   90.00
_cell.angle_gamma   90.00
#
_symmetry.space_group_name_H-M   'P 1'
#
loop_
_entity.id
_entity.type
_entity.pdbx_description
1 polymer ?
#
loop_
_entity_poly.entity_id
_entity_poly.type
_entity_poly.pdbx_seq_one_letter_code
_entity_poly.pdbx_strand_id
1 'polypeptide(L)'
;MFRNTYDSDNTVFSPQGRLHQVEYALEAVKQGSAAVGLRSKTHSILLALKRSTGELASYQQKMYRIDDHIGIAIAGLTSDARVLSNFMRQQAMSSRMAFNRPMPVNRLVSSIADKAQVNTQEYGRRPYGVGFLVIGQDQTGPHLYEFSPSGNSYEYYAMSIGARSQSAKTYLEKHYESFPDCSLEDLIRHGLHALRETLQQDKDLSIKNTSIGIIGPSGEHEKGISPAGNFRILDGQSVDVYLKTMVPKDMSEGAVLTRAALAGLSGIVPTIVTDEDVQMAE
;
A
#
# COMPACT_ATOMS: atom_id res chain seq x y z
N MET A 1 17.45 16.21 -30.69
CA MET A 1 16.65 15.40 -29.75
C MET A 1 16.11 14.22 -30.53
N PHE A 2 16.67 13.02 -30.37
CA PHE A 2 16.15 11.83 -31.06
C PHE A 2 14.77 11.52 -30.49
N ARG A 3 13.74 11.72 -31.31
CA ARG A 3 12.36 11.38 -30.97
C ARG A 3 12.25 9.87 -31.09
N ASN A 4 11.94 9.19 -29.99
CA ASN A 4 11.69 7.74 -30.03
C ASN A 4 10.51 7.50 -30.98
N THR A 5 10.70 6.73 -32.05
CA THR A 5 9.68 6.52 -33.08
C THR A 5 8.60 5.52 -32.64
N TYR A 6 8.84 4.79 -31.54
CA TYR A 6 8.00 3.69 -31.08
C TYR A 6 7.12 4.05 -29.87
N ASP A 7 7.02 5.33 -29.51
CA ASP A 7 6.34 5.75 -28.27
C ASP A 7 4.98 6.42 -28.48
N SER A 8 4.56 6.63 -29.72
CA SER A 8 3.30 7.33 -30.03
C SER A 8 2.06 6.47 -29.88
N ASP A 9 2.19 5.16 -30.01
CA ASP A 9 1.07 4.22 -30.11
C ASP A 9 1.15 3.16 -29.02
N ASN A 10 0.00 2.66 -28.57
CA ASN A 10 -0.07 1.65 -27.50
C ASN A 10 0.17 0.23 -28.02
N THR A 11 -0.03 -0.02 -29.32
CA THR A 11 0.11 -1.35 -29.93
C THR A 11 1.50 -1.62 -30.53
N VAL A 12 2.40 -0.64 -30.52
CA VAL A 12 3.72 -0.74 -31.15
C VAL A 12 4.78 -1.12 -30.13
N PHE A 13 5.44 -2.25 -30.36
CA PHE A 13 6.58 -2.68 -29.57
C PHE A 13 7.87 -1.97 -30.01
N SER A 14 8.68 -1.58 -29.05
CA SER A 14 10.05 -1.14 -29.31
C SER A 14 10.93 -2.31 -29.80
N PRO A 15 12.10 -2.06 -30.41
CA PRO A 15 13.06 -3.11 -30.78
C PRO A 15 13.52 -3.99 -29.59
N GLN A 16 13.32 -3.53 -28.35
CA GLN A 16 13.62 -4.26 -27.12
C GLN A 16 12.41 -5.04 -26.58
N GLY A 17 11.29 -5.08 -27.30
CA GLY A 17 10.06 -5.76 -26.87
C GLY A 17 9.27 -5.01 -25.79
N ARG A 18 9.41 -3.68 -25.70
CA ARG A 18 8.76 -2.86 -24.67
C ARG A 18 7.58 -2.07 -25.24
N LEU A 19 6.53 -1.90 -24.45
CA LEU A 19 5.38 -1.03 -24.77
C LEU A 19 5.51 0.29 -24.01
N HIS A 20 6.03 1.32 -24.67
CA HIS A 20 6.34 2.60 -24.01
C HIS A 20 5.11 3.30 -23.42
N GLN A 21 3.95 3.23 -24.08
CA GLN A 21 2.70 3.81 -23.53
C GLN A 21 2.28 3.17 -22.20
N VAL A 22 2.51 1.87 -22.01
CA VAL A 22 2.25 1.18 -20.75
C VAL A 22 3.25 1.63 -19.67
N GLU A 23 4.52 1.80 -20.03
CA GLU A 23 5.55 2.28 -19.11
C GLU A 23 5.29 3.72 -18.67
N TYR A 24 4.87 4.59 -19.58
CA TYR A 24 4.49 5.95 -19.25
C TYR A 24 3.27 5.99 -18.33
N ALA A 25 2.30 5.09 -18.52
CA ALA A 25 1.18 4.93 -17.61
C ALA A 25 1.63 4.46 -16.21
N LEU A 26 2.59 3.55 -16.12
CA LEU A 26 3.21 3.12 -14.85
C LEU A 26 3.94 4.29 -14.16
N GLU A 27 4.64 5.13 -14.90
CA GLU A 27 5.25 6.34 -14.36
C GLU A 27 4.20 7.33 -13.84
N ALA A 28 3.06 7.47 -14.51
CA ALA A 28 1.95 8.29 -14.01
C ALA A 28 1.40 7.79 -12.66
N VAL A 29 1.36 6.48 -12.44
CA VAL A 29 0.99 5.89 -11.14
C VAL A 29 1.98 6.31 -10.05
N LYS A 30 3.29 6.28 -10.35
CA LYS A 30 4.34 6.69 -9.41
C LYS A 30 4.26 8.18 -9.02
N GLN A 31 3.70 9.04 -9.89
CA GLN A 31 3.47 10.46 -9.56
C GLN A 31 2.27 10.68 -8.63
N GLY A 32 1.33 9.73 -8.60
CA GLY A 32 0.22 9.72 -7.66
C GLY A 32 0.70 9.75 -6.22
N SER A 33 -0.05 10.40 -5.33
CA SER A 33 0.23 10.32 -3.88
C SER A 33 0.26 8.87 -3.37
N ALA A 34 1.05 8.60 -2.33
CA ALA A 34 1.24 7.26 -1.79
C ALA A 34 -0.06 6.63 -1.24
N ALA A 35 -0.17 5.32 -1.38
CA ALA A 35 -1.13 4.49 -0.67
C ALA A 35 -0.43 3.18 -0.26
N VAL A 36 -0.75 2.69 0.93
CA VAL A 36 -0.21 1.48 1.53
C VAL A 36 -1.36 0.54 1.86
N GLY A 37 -1.21 -0.75 1.56
CA GLY A 37 -2.15 -1.80 1.93
C GLY A 37 -1.45 -2.86 2.75
N LEU A 38 -2.15 -3.40 3.75
CA LEU A 38 -1.68 -4.51 4.58
C LEU A 38 -2.85 -5.48 4.82
N ARG A 39 -2.55 -6.77 4.96
CA ARG A 39 -3.52 -7.77 5.42
C ARG A 39 -2.97 -8.62 6.56
N SER A 40 -3.84 -8.93 7.51
CA SER A 40 -3.67 -9.98 8.50
C SER A 40 -4.60 -11.16 8.18
N LYS A 41 -4.67 -12.17 9.06
CA LYS A 41 -5.65 -13.27 8.93
C LYS A 41 -7.10 -12.81 9.11
N THR A 42 -7.31 -11.69 9.81
CA THR A 42 -8.64 -11.21 10.23
C THR A 42 -9.05 -9.90 9.57
N HIS A 43 -8.08 -9.06 9.18
CA HIS A 43 -8.31 -7.72 8.68
C HIS A 43 -7.52 -7.44 7.41
N SER A 44 -8.03 -6.55 6.58
CA SER A 44 -7.29 -5.92 5.49
C SER A 44 -7.49 -4.42 5.55
N ILE A 45 -6.41 -3.65 5.44
CA ILE A 45 -6.44 -2.21 5.62
C ILE A 45 -5.75 -1.49 4.46
N LEU A 46 -6.20 -0.27 4.22
CA LEU A 46 -5.62 0.69 3.30
C LEU A 46 -5.30 1.97 4.05
N LEU A 47 -4.14 2.56 3.79
CA LEU A 47 -3.78 3.88 4.27
C LEU A 47 -3.41 4.74 3.08
N ALA A 48 -4.02 5.91 2.96
CA ALA A 48 -3.81 6.80 1.84
C ALA A 48 -3.37 8.18 2.31
N LEU A 49 -2.30 8.69 1.67
CA LEU A 49 -1.88 10.07 1.84
C LEU A 49 -2.67 10.96 0.87
N LYS A 50 -3.54 11.81 1.39
CA LYS A 50 -4.25 12.85 0.65
C LYS A 50 -3.33 14.06 0.45
N ARG A 51 -3.38 14.65 -0.74
CA ARG A 51 -2.73 15.94 -1.03
C ARG A 51 -3.78 17.04 -1.14
N SER A 52 -3.41 18.23 -0.70
CA SER A 52 -4.08 19.46 -1.06
C SER A 52 -3.21 20.21 -2.07
N THR A 53 -3.82 20.85 -3.06
CA THR A 53 -3.12 21.69 -4.05
C THR A 53 -2.75 23.07 -3.49
N GLY A 54 -3.38 23.50 -2.39
CA GLY A 54 -3.14 24.78 -1.73
C GLY A 54 -4.01 24.95 -0.49
N GLU A 55 -3.85 26.06 0.24
CA GLU A 55 -4.57 26.28 1.50
C GLU A 55 -6.09 26.39 1.33
N LEU A 56 -6.53 26.91 0.18
CA LEU A 56 -7.95 27.05 -0.15
C LEU A 56 -8.56 25.77 -0.74
N ALA A 57 -7.74 24.76 -1.05
CA ALA A 57 -8.20 23.54 -1.69
C ALA A 57 -8.57 22.47 -0.66
N SER A 58 -9.62 21.71 -0.99
CA SER A 58 -9.96 20.52 -0.22
C SER A 58 -8.99 19.38 -0.51
N TYR A 59 -8.82 18.50 0.47
CA TYR A 59 -8.04 17.28 0.29
C TYR A 59 -8.79 16.33 -0.65
N GLN A 60 -8.10 15.89 -1.70
CA GLN A 60 -8.69 14.96 -2.65
C GLN A 60 -8.83 13.56 -2.03
N GLN A 61 -10.04 13.01 -2.08
CA GLN A 61 -10.30 11.64 -1.64
C GLN A 61 -9.61 10.63 -2.54
N LYS A 62 -9.03 9.60 -1.92
CA LYS A 62 -8.26 8.55 -2.59
C LYS A 62 -8.81 7.16 -2.42
N MET A 63 -9.76 6.99 -1.51
CA MET A 63 -10.39 5.72 -1.23
C MET A 63 -11.84 5.76 -1.63
N TYR A 64 -12.30 4.66 -2.20
CA TYR A 64 -13.68 4.51 -2.65
C TYR A 64 -14.21 3.15 -2.23
N ARG A 65 -15.45 3.16 -1.74
CA ARG A 65 -16.22 1.94 -1.55
C ARG A 65 -16.72 1.44 -2.90
N ILE A 66 -16.49 0.15 -3.18
CA ILE A 66 -16.95 -0.52 -4.39
C ILE A 66 -18.17 -1.38 -4.09
N ASP A 67 -18.10 -2.19 -3.03
CA ASP A 67 -19.22 -2.95 -2.50
C ASP A 67 -19.13 -2.92 -0.96
N ASP A 68 -20.07 -3.58 -0.27
CA ASP A 68 -20.04 -3.74 1.19
C ASP A 68 -18.71 -4.33 1.66
N HIS A 69 -18.22 -5.37 1.00
CA HIS A 69 -17.04 -6.15 1.37
C HIS A 69 -15.79 -5.80 0.57
N ILE A 70 -15.79 -4.71 -0.22
CA ILE A 70 -14.67 -4.31 -1.09
C ILE A 70 -14.43 -2.79 -1.07
N GLY A 71 -13.18 -2.42 -0.82
CA GLY A 71 -12.68 -1.05 -0.85
C GLY A 71 -11.44 -0.92 -1.72
N ILE A 72 -11.24 0.27 -2.31
CA ILE A 72 -10.04 0.56 -3.10
C ILE A 72 -9.34 1.82 -2.62
N ALA A 73 -8.03 1.87 -2.82
CA ALA A 73 -7.20 3.08 -2.79
C ALA A 73 -6.52 3.26 -4.15
N ILE A 74 -6.44 4.51 -4.61
CA ILE A 74 -5.96 4.82 -5.96
C ILE A 74 -4.62 5.55 -5.95
N ALA A 75 -3.81 5.37 -6.99
CA ALA A 75 -2.68 6.23 -7.31
C ALA A 75 -2.59 6.47 -8.83
N GLY A 76 -2.37 7.72 -9.25
CA GLY A 76 -2.34 8.13 -10.65
C GLY A 76 -3.54 8.99 -11.05
N LEU A 77 -4.02 8.84 -12.28
CA LEU A 77 -5.08 9.65 -12.87
C LEU A 77 -6.46 9.34 -12.26
N THR A 78 -7.04 10.35 -11.59
CA THR A 78 -8.33 10.19 -10.90
C THR A 78 -9.53 10.06 -11.85
N SER A 79 -9.42 10.56 -13.08
CA SER A 79 -10.43 10.34 -14.13
C SER A 79 -10.55 8.85 -14.49
N ASP A 80 -9.41 8.20 -14.69
CA ASP A 80 -9.33 6.78 -15.04
C ASP A 80 -9.77 5.93 -13.86
N ALA A 81 -9.38 6.35 -12.65
CA ALA A 81 -9.84 5.75 -11.42
C ALA A 81 -11.37 5.69 -11.33
N ARG A 82 -12.06 6.78 -11.65
CA ARG A 82 -13.53 6.84 -11.63
C ARG A 82 -14.16 5.89 -12.64
N VAL A 83 -13.61 5.81 -13.86
CA VAL A 83 -14.10 4.90 -14.90
C VAL A 83 -14.02 3.46 -14.43
N LEU A 84 -12.86 3.04 -13.93
CA LEU A 84 -12.67 1.67 -13.46
C LEU A 84 -13.47 1.39 -12.17
N SER A 85 -13.54 2.34 -11.23
CA SER A 85 -14.35 2.17 -10.01
C SER A 85 -15.83 1.96 -10.32
N ASN A 86 -16.38 2.70 -11.28
CA ASN A 86 -17.77 2.54 -11.70
C ASN A 86 -17.99 1.21 -12.40
N PHE A 87 -17.04 0.77 -13.23
CA PHE A 87 -17.08 -0.57 -13.81
C PHE A 87 -17.04 -1.66 -12.72
N MET A 88 -16.18 -1.52 -11.70
CA MET A 88 -16.11 -2.46 -10.58
C MET A 88 -17.45 -2.55 -9.81
N ARG A 89 -18.07 -1.40 -9.54
CA ARG A 89 -19.40 -1.34 -8.90
C ARG A 89 -20.46 -2.04 -9.74
N GLN A 90 -20.47 -1.81 -11.05
CA GLN A 90 -21.40 -2.48 -11.97
C GLN A 90 -21.20 -4.00 -11.97
N GLN A 91 -19.96 -4.49 -12.00
CA GLN A 91 -19.67 -5.92 -11.93
C GLN A 91 -20.13 -6.53 -10.60
N ALA A 92 -19.85 -5.86 -9.48
CA ALA A 92 -20.25 -6.34 -8.16
C ALA A 92 -21.77 -6.41 -8.01
N MET A 93 -22.49 -5.35 -8.42
CA MET A 93 -23.95 -5.30 -8.38
C MET A 93 -24.59 -6.34 -9.31
N SER A 94 -24.08 -6.49 -10.53
CA SER A 94 -24.58 -7.47 -11.51
C SER A 94 -24.41 -8.90 -10.99
N SER A 95 -23.23 -9.22 -10.46
CA SER A 95 -22.96 -10.53 -9.84
C SER A 95 -23.87 -10.81 -8.65
N ARG A 96 -24.08 -9.82 -7.76
CA ARG A 96 -24.99 -9.95 -6.63
C ARG A 96 -26.43 -10.15 -7.07
N MET A 97 -26.89 -9.45 -8.11
CA MET A 97 -28.22 -9.62 -8.68
C MET A 97 -28.42 -11.01 -9.30
N ALA A 98 -27.42 -11.54 -10.01
CA ALA A 98 -27.51 -12.82 -10.68
C ALA A 98 -27.38 -14.02 -9.73
N PHE A 99 -26.50 -13.95 -8.73
CA PHE A 99 -26.13 -15.09 -7.90
C PHE A 99 -26.51 -14.95 -6.43
N ASN A 100 -27.11 -13.83 -6.03
CA ASN A 100 -27.49 -13.50 -4.65
C ASN A 100 -26.36 -13.73 -3.63
N ARG A 101 -25.11 -13.41 -4.01
CA ARG A 101 -23.93 -13.52 -3.15
C ARG A 101 -22.92 -12.40 -3.44
N PRO A 102 -22.11 -11.97 -2.46
CA PRO A 102 -21.01 -11.06 -2.70
C PRO A 102 -20.03 -11.63 -3.73
N MET A 103 -19.50 -10.77 -4.60
CA MET A 103 -18.55 -11.21 -5.63
C MET A 103 -17.16 -11.48 -5.01
N PRO A 104 -16.52 -12.63 -5.30
CA PRO A 104 -15.16 -12.89 -4.85
C PRO A 104 -14.19 -11.78 -5.28
N VAL A 105 -13.25 -11.41 -4.40
CA VAL A 105 -12.37 -10.25 -4.63
C VAL A 105 -11.47 -10.50 -5.83
N ASN A 106 -10.92 -11.71 -5.92
CA ASN A 106 -10.08 -12.13 -7.04
C ASN A 106 -10.78 -11.96 -8.40
N ARG A 107 -12.05 -12.37 -8.53
CA ARG A 107 -12.84 -12.27 -9.77
C ARG A 107 -13.05 -10.82 -10.17
N LEU A 108 -13.31 -9.94 -9.20
CA LEU A 108 -13.46 -8.51 -9.47
C LEU A 108 -12.16 -7.90 -10.00
N VAL A 109 -11.04 -8.23 -9.36
CA VAL A 109 -9.72 -7.72 -9.75
C VAL A 109 -9.30 -8.27 -11.12
N SER A 110 -9.53 -9.55 -11.42
CA SER A 110 -9.30 -10.09 -12.76
C SER A 110 -10.16 -9.39 -13.82
N SER A 111 -11.42 -9.06 -13.51
CA SER A 111 -12.30 -8.36 -14.46
C SER A 111 -11.79 -6.97 -14.84
N ILE A 112 -11.15 -6.24 -13.91
CA ILE A 112 -10.51 -4.96 -14.23
C ILE A 112 -9.18 -5.12 -14.96
N ALA A 113 -8.44 -6.19 -14.67
CA ALA A 113 -7.21 -6.55 -15.36
C ALA A 113 -7.49 -6.82 -16.85
N ASP A 114 -8.49 -7.66 -17.15
CA ASP A 114 -8.94 -7.96 -18.51
C ASP A 114 -9.39 -6.68 -19.24
N LYS A 115 -10.17 -5.84 -18.56
CA LYS A 115 -10.62 -4.56 -19.11
C LYS A 115 -9.45 -3.62 -19.43
N ALA A 116 -8.44 -3.57 -18.56
CA ALA A 116 -7.25 -2.75 -18.77
C ALA A 116 -6.39 -3.30 -19.90
N GLN A 117 -6.33 -4.62 -20.04
CA GLN A 117 -5.51 -5.26 -21.05
C GLN A 117 -6.00 -4.98 -22.48
N VAL A 118 -7.32 -4.87 -22.69
CA VAL A 118 -7.86 -4.43 -23.99
C VAL A 118 -7.29 -3.06 -24.39
N ASN A 119 -7.11 -2.15 -23.44
CA ASN A 119 -6.56 -0.82 -23.70
C ASN A 119 -5.05 -0.79 -23.98
N THR A 120 -4.34 -1.91 -23.83
CA THR A 120 -2.91 -2.04 -24.22
C THR A 120 -2.75 -2.66 -25.62
N GLN A 121 -3.81 -3.26 -26.17
CA GLN A 121 -3.76 -4.00 -27.43
C GLN A 121 -4.63 -3.41 -28.55
N GLU A 122 -5.68 -2.65 -28.21
CA GLU A 122 -6.52 -1.99 -29.21
C GLU A 122 -5.97 -0.61 -29.62
N TYR A 123 -5.80 -0.42 -30.92
CA TYR A 123 -5.43 0.87 -31.51
C TYR A 123 -6.46 1.96 -31.17
N GLY A 124 -5.98 3.19 -30.95
CA GLY A 124 -6.83 4.35 -30.67
C GLY A 124 -7.34 4.43 -29.23
N ARG A 125 -7.02 3.44 -28.38
CA ARG A 125 -7.17 3.55 -26.93
C ARG A 125 -5.84 3.94 -26.30
N ARG A 126 -5.89 4.38 -25.04
CA ARG A 126 -4.69 4.51 -24.20
C ARG A 126 -4.81 3.62 -22.97
N PRO A 127 -3.69 3.08 -22.45
CA PRO A 127 -3.65 2.45 -21.16
C PRO A 127 -4.20 3.38 -20.07
N TYR A 128 -4.80 2.80 -19.05
CA TYR A 128 -5.24 3.55 -17.89
C TYR A 128 -4.01 4.08 -17.14
N GLY A 129 -4.03 5.32 -16.67
CA GLY A 129 -2.91 5.92 -15.92
C GLY A 129 -3.08 5.78 -14.41
N VAL A 130 -3.67 4.69 -13.93
CA VAL A 130 -4.03 4.48 -12.52
C VAL A 130 -3.68 3.08 -12.04
N GLY A 131 -3.14 2.99 -10.83
CA GLY A 131 -2.98 1.75 -10.08
C GLY A 131 -3.93 1.71 -8.89
N PHE A 132 -4.37 0.52 -8.52
CA PHE A 132 -5.23 0.31 -7.36
C PHE A 132 -4.59 -0.61 -6.35
N LEU A 133 -4.81 -0.29 -5.07
CA LEU A 133 -4.81 -1.29 -4.01
C LEU A 133 -6.27 -1.61 -3.72
N VAL A 134 -6.63 -2.88 -3.83
CA VAL A 134 -7.98 -3.39 -3.59
C VAL A 134 -7.93 -4.25 -2.34
N ILE A 135 -8.70 -3.88 -1.33
CA ILE A 135 -8.94 -4.75 -0.17
C ILE A 135 -10.35 -5.29 -0.23
N GLY A 136 -10.51 -6.52 0.24
CA GLY A 136 -11.83 -7.13 0.37
C GLY A 136 -11.82 -8.31 1.31
N GLN A 137 -13.00 -8.69 1.79
CA GLN A 137 -13.17 -9.89 2.59
C GLN A 137 -14.19 -10.80 1.92
N ASP A 138 -13.77 -12.01 1.58
CA ASP A 138 -14.67 -13.04 1.08
C ASP A 138 -14.65 -14.28 1.98
N GLN A 139 -15.21 -15.40 1.51
CA GLN A 139 -15.30 -16.63 2.27
C GLN A 139 -13.93 -17.23 2.65
N THR A 140 -12.89 -16.88 1.89
CA THR A 140 -11.51 -17.36 2.14
C THR A 140 -10.72 -16.45 3.06
N GLY A 141 -11.23 -15.26 3.35
CA GLY A 141 -10.67 -14.33 4.33
C GLY A 141 -10.43 -12.93 3.77
N PRO A 142 -9.57 -12.12 4.44
CA PRO A 142 -9.16 -10.82 3.97
C PRO A 142 -8.11 -10.91 2.86
N HIS A 143 -8.28 -10.10 1.81
CA HIS A 143 -7.41 -10.04 0.64
C HIS A 143 -6.89 -8.64 0.42
N LEU A 144 -5.69 -8.56 -0.15
CA LEU A 144 -5.09 -7.35 -0.67
C LEU A 144 -4.55 -7.64 -2.07
N TYR A 145 -5.10 -6.97 -3.06
CA TYR A 145 -4.65 -7.03 -4.44
C TYR A 145 -4.04 -5.70 -4.88
N GLU A 146 -2.97 -5.77 -5.65
CA GLU A 146 -2.54 -4.66 -6.49
C GLU A 146 -3.09 -4.89 -7.90
N PHE A 147 -3.65 -3.83 -8.49
CA PHE A 147 -3.89 -3.74 -9.92
C PHE A 147 -2.96 -2.70 -10.54
N SER A 148 -2.31 -3.10 -11.63
CA SER A 148 -1.42 -2.28 -12.43
C SER A 148 -2.03 -1.98 -13.80
N PRO A 149 -1.81 -0.78 -14.37
CA PRO A 149 -2.31 -0.41 -15.69
C PRO A 149 -1.78 -1.26 -16.85
N SER A 150 -0.76 -2.10 -16.60
CA SER A 150 -0.28 -3.10 -17.55
C SER A 150 -1.22 -4.30 -17.73
N GLY A 151 -2.37 -4.32 -17.06
CA GLY A 151 -3.28 -5.47 -17.03
C GLY A 151 -2.85 -6.58 -16.07
N ASN A 152 -1.85 -6.31 -15.22
CA ASN A 152 -1.41 -7.26 -14.21
C ASN A 152 -2.15 -7.03 -12.90
N SER A 153 -2.48 -8.13 -12.22
CA SER A 153 -3.00 -8.10 -10.87
C SER A 153 -2.37 -9.18 -10.02
N TYR A 154 -1.93 -8.83 -8.82
CA TYR A 154 -1.28 -9.75 -7.90
C TYR A 154 -1.84 -9.61 -6.49
N GLU A 155 -1.88 -10.72 -5.76
CA GLU A 155 -2.23 -10.73 -4.34
C GLU A 155 -0.98 -10.53 -3.48
N TYR A 156 -1.08 -9.69 -2.45
CA TYR A 156 0.04 -9.32 -1.59
C TYR A 156 -0.31 -9.49 -0.11
N TYR A 157 0.70 -9.70 0.74
CA TYR A 157 0.57 -9.57 2.20
C TYR A 157 0.60 -8.10 2.63
N ALA A 158 1.45 -7.31 1.97
CA ALA A 158 1.47 -5.86 2.08
C ALA A 158 2.04 -5.28 0.79
N MET A 159 1.57 -4.10 0.40
CA MET A 159 2.01 -3.43 -0.81
C MET A 159 1.87 -1.91 -0.70
N SER A 160 2.69 -1.17 -1.43
CA SER A 160 2.62 0.29 -1.53
C SER A 160 2.70 0.75 -2.97
N ILE A 161 1.86 1.72 -3.34
CA ILE A 161 1.81 2.34 -4.67
C ILE A 161 1.90 3.86 -4.56
N GLY A 162 2.30 4.52 -5.64
CA GLY A 162 2.44 5.97 -5.71
C GLY A 162 3.83 6.49 -5.34
N ALA A 163 3.91 7.78 -5.05
CA ALA A 163 5.14 8.53 -4.89
C ALA A 163 5.92 8.06 -3.66
N ARG A 164 7.22 7.81 -3.85
CA ARG A 164 8.13 7.30 -2.81
C ARG A 164 7.64 6.01 -2.14
N SER A 165 6.84 5.21 -2.85
CA SER A 165 6.37 3.90 -2.37
C SER A 165 7.51 2.93 -2.06
N GLN A 166 8.69 3.08 -2.69
CA GLN A 166 9.84 2.22 -2.40
C GLN A 166 10.27 2.28 -0.93
N SER A 167 10.27 3.46 -0.30
CA SER A 167 10.60 3.59 1.12
C SER A 167 9.61 2.86 2.02
N ALA A 168 8.32 2.91 1.68
CA ALA A 168 7.30 2.13 2.36
C ALA A 168 7.52 0.63 2.16
N LYS A 169 7.84 0.19 0.93
CA LYS A 169 8.13 -1.23 0.66
C LYS A 169 9.29 -1.74 1.50
N THR A 170 10.38 -0.99 1.63
CA THR A 170 11.51 -1.34 2.51
C THR A 170 11.08 -1.51 3.97
N TYR A 171 10.15 -0.70 4.47
CA TYR A 171 9.60 -0.89 5.82
C TYR A 171 8.75 -2.16 5.92
N LEU A 172 7.87 -2.39 4.93
CA LEU A 172 6.96 -3.53 4.91
C LEU A 172 7.74 -4.86 4.81
N GLU A 173 8.76 -4.93 3.96
CA GLU A 173 9.63 -6.10 3.80
C GLU A 173 10.34 -6.51 5.11
N LYS A 174 10.58 -5.57 6.02
CA LYS A 174 11.20 -5.86 7.33
C LYS A 174 10.23 -6.41 8.36
N HIS A 175 8.92 -6.20 8.19
CA HIS A 175 7.91 -6.49 9.20
C HIS A 175 6.79 -7.42 8.72
N TYR A 176 6.76 -7.80 7.44
CA TYR A 176 5.61 -8.52 6.87
C TYR A 176 5.28 -9.85 7.55
N GLU A 177 6.27 -10.50 8.16
CA GLU A 177 6.09 -11.77 8.88
C GLU A 177 5.22 -11.63 10.14
N SER A 178 5.16 -10.44 10.75
CA SER A 178 4.30 -10.21 11.92
C SER A 178 2.85 -9.91 11.57
N PHE A 179 2.57 -9.45 10.35
CA PHE A 179 1.24 -8.99 9.94
C PHE A 179 0.12 -10.03 10.06
N PRO A 180 0.32 -11.34 9.78
CA PRO A 180 -0.76 -12.33 9.88
C PRO A 180 -1.42 -12.40 11.26
N ASP A 181 -0.66 -12.19 12.32
CA ASP A 181 -1.09 -12.33 13.72
C ASP A 181 -1.28 -10.97 14.43
N CYS A 182 -1.10 -9.85 13.72
CA CYS A 182 -1.33 -8.52 14.26
C CYS A 182 -2.81 -8.24 14.54
N SER A 183 -3.05 -7.53 15.64
CA SER A 183 -4.33 -6.87 15.88
C SER A 183 -4.58 -5.76 14.84
N LEU A 184 -5.83 -5.31 14.71
CA LEU A 184 -6.18 -4.19 13.82
C LEU A 184 -5.35 -2.93 14.15
N GLU A 185 -5.20 -2.63 15.43
CA GLU A 185 -4.48 -1.45 15.93
C GLU A 185 -2.99 -1.52 15.58
N ASP A 186 -2.36 -2.68 15.77
CA ASP A 186 -0.96 -2.89 15.42
C ASP A 186 -0.75 -2.86 13.90
N LEU A 187 -1.67 -3.44 13.13
CA LEU A 187 -1.63 -3.43 11.67
C LEU A 187 -1.73 -2.00 11.14
N ILE A 188 -2.64 -1.18 11.69
CA ILE A 188 -2.76 0.25 11.36
C ILE A 188 -1.48 0.99 11.75
N ARG A 189 -0.89 0.71 12.93
CA ARG A 189 0.38 1.32 13.35
C ARG A 189 1.49 1.03 12.37
N HIS A 190 1.67 -0.22 11.94
CA HIS A 190 2.63 -0.59 10.90
C HIS A 190 2.36 0.13 9.58
N GLY A 191 1.09 0.21 9.18
CA GLY A 191 0.70 0.94 7.98
C GLY A 191 0.99 2.43 8.04
N LEU A 192 0.79 3.07 9.19
CA LEU A 192 1.11 4.48 9.41
C LEU A 192 2.63 4.72 9.39
N HIS A 193 3.42 3.82 9.98
CA HIS A 193 4.88 3.89 9.89
C HIS A 193 5.36 3.76 8.44
N ALA A 194 4.84 2.78 7.69
CA ALA A 194 5.14 2.62 6.27
C ALA A 194 4.75 3.87 5.46
N LEU A 195 3.57 4.44 5.72
CA LEU A 195 3.08 5.64 5.03
C LEU A 195 3.95 6.86 5.36
N ARG A 196 4.40 7.01 6.61
CA ARG A 196 5.30 8.08 7.03
C ARG A 196 6.62 8.06 6.26
N GLU A 197 7.18 6.88 5.97
CA GLU A 197 8.42 6.79 5.18
C GLU A 197 8.24 7.26 3.72
N THR A 198 7.00 7.45 3.25
CA THR A 198 6.72 8.07 1.94
C THR A 198 6.65 9.59 1.99
N LEU A 199 6.74 10.24 3.15
CA LEU A 199 6.72 11.70 3.28
C LEU A 199 8.11 12.33 3.03
N GLN A 200 8.12 13.65 2.87
CA GLN A 200 9.37 14.42 2.89
C GLN A 200 9.80 14.60 4.35
N GLN A 201 11.10 14.86 4.59
CA GLN A 201 11.63 14.99 5.95
C GLN A 201 10.89 16.05 6.79
N ASP A 202 10.40 17.12 6.17
CA ASP A 202 9.72 18.23 6.87
C ASP A 202 8.19 18.07 6.97
N LYS A 203 7.65 16.89 6.64
CA LYS A 203 6.20 16.66 6.62
C LYS A 203 5.81 15.46 7.45
N ASP A 204 4.79 15.67 8.29
CA ASP A 204 4.20 14.65 9.13
C ASP A 204 2.81 14.21 8.65
N LEU A 205 2.41 13.04 9.14
CA LEU A 205 1.03 12.58 9.02
C LEU A 205 0.14 13.41 9.96
N SER A 206 -0.99 13.84 9.43
CA SER A 206 -1.99 14.63 10.14
C SER A 206 -3.38 14.10 9.83
N ILE A 207 -4.32 14.47 10.70
CA ILE A 207 -5.75 14.22 10.59
C ILE A 207 -6.31 14.61 9.20
N LYS A 208 -5.76 15.68 8.60
CA LYS A 208 -6.23 16.21 7.32
C LYS A 208 -5.67 15.45 6.12
N ASN A 209 -4.43 14.97 6.19
CA ASN A 209 -3.74 14.35 5.06
C ASN A 209 -3.78 12.82 5.08
N THR A 210 -4.27 12.19 6.14
CA THR A 210 -4.30 10.73 6.28
C THR A 210 -5.74 10.23 6.23
N SER A 211 -5.94 9.11 5.53
CA SER A 211 -7.19 8.37 5.50
C SER A 211 -6.91 6.89 5.71
N ILE A 212 -7.75 6.22 6.49
CA ILE A 212 -7.60 4.78 6.79
C ILE A 212 -8.86 4.06 6.33
N GLY A 213 -8.71 3.04 5.48
CA GLY A 213 -9.78 2.15 5.04
C GLY A 213 -9.62 0.79 5.71
N ILE A 214 -10.69 0.25 6.28
CA ILE A 214 -10.65 -0.99 7.06
C ILE A 214 -11.72 -1.95 6.55
N ILE A 215 -11.33 -3.23 6.44
CA ILE A 215 -12.24 -4.37 6.27
C ILE A 215 -11.86 -5.41 7.32
N GLY A 216 -12.87 -5.98 7.96
CA GLY A 216 -12.72 -6.97 9.03
C GLY A 216 -13.64 -6.69 10.21
N PRO A 217 -13.51 -7.47 11.30
CA PRO A 217 -14.19 -7.23 12.57
C PRO A 217 -13.92 -5.84 13.13
N SER A 218 -14.91 -5.22 13.77
CA SER A 218 -14.77 -3.88 14.36
C SER A 218 -13.66 -3.83 15.42
N GLY A 219 -12.87 -2.76 15.41
CA GLY A 219 -11.82 -2.51 16.40
C GLY A 219 -12.33 -1.93 17.71
N GLU A 220 -11.44 -1.82 18.71
CA GLU A 220 -11.75 -1.26 20.03
C GLU A 220 -12.20 0.21 19.98
N HIS A 221 -11.63 0.97 19.04
CA HIS A 221 -11.92 2.39 18.85
C HIS A 221 -13.12 2.67 17.93
N GLU A 222 -13.73 1.62 17.34
CA GLU A 222 -14.88 1.73 16.45
C GLU A 222 -16.21 1.43 17.18
N LYS A 223 -16.53 2.23 18.21
CA LYS A 223 -17.79 2.07 18.96
C LYS A 223 -18.95 2.70 18.17
N GLY A 224 -19.92 1.88 17.78
CA GLY A 224 -21.15 2.32 17.08
C GLY A 224 -21.21 2.02 15.58
N ILE A 225 -20.20 1.36 15.01
CA ILE A 225 -20.19 0.90 13.62
C ILE A 225 -20.67 -0.56 13.56
N SER A 226 -21.46 -0.89 12.54
CA SER A 226 -22.03 -2.22 12.35
C SER A 226 -20.97 -3.32 12.52
N PRO A 227 -21.23 -4.37 13.32
CA PRO A 227 -20.21 -5.32 13.77
C PRO A 227 -19.62 -6.24 12.68
N ALA A 228 -20.12 -6.19 11.45
CA ALA A 228 -19.79 -7.16 10.42
C ALA A 228 -19.18 -6.52 9.17
N GLY A 229 -17.91 -6.87 8.87
CA GLY A 229 -17.33 -7.10 7.54
C GLY A 229 -17.29 -5.97 6.51
N ASN A 230 -17.95 -4.85 6.77
CA ASN A 230 -18.14 -3.81 5.77
C ASN A 230 -16.93 -2.89 5.70
N PHE A 231 -16.59 -2.48 4.47
CA PHE A 231 -15.57 -1.48 4.21
C PHE A 231 -15.99 -0.14 4.80
N ARG A 232 -15.13 0.34 5.70
CA ARG A 232 -15.29 1.60 6.42
C ARG A 232 -14.08 2.49 6.16
N ILE A 233 -14.33 3.78 5.99
CA ILE A 233 -13.28 4.78 5.78
C ILE A 233 -13.28 5.71 7.00
N LEU A 234 -12.15 5.75 7.69
CA LEU A 234 -11.86 6.67 8.77
C LEU A 234 -11.13 7.89 8.20
N ASP A 235 -11.72 9.05 8.46
CA ASP A 235 -11.22 10.36 8.08
C ASP A 235 -11.42 11.34 9.24
N GLY A 236 -10.62 12.40 9.27
CA GLY A 236 -10.80 13.43 10.29
C GLY A 236 -10.46 12.90 11.70
N GLN A 237 -11.21 13.35 12.70
CA GLN A 237 -10.89 13.13 14.12
C GLN A 237 -10.76 11.65 14.50
N SER A 238 -11.44 10.74 13.80
CA SER A 238 -11.32 9.29 14.04
C SER A 238 -9.91 8.73 13.79
N VAL A 239 -9.11 9.42 12.98
CA VAL A 239 -7.72 9.02 12.67
C VAL A 239 -6.74 9.45 13.77
N ASP A 240 -7.10 10.46 14.59
CA ASP A 240 -6.22 11.04 15.60
C ASP A 240 -5.78 10.03 16.67
N VAL A 241 -6.67 9.13 17.07
CA VAL A 241 -6.37 8.06 18.04
C VAL A 241 -5.22 7.20 17.54
N TYR A 242 -5.27 6.78 16.27
CA TYR A 242 -4.25 5.96 15.64
C TYR A 242 -2.93 6.72 15.45
N LEU A 243 -2.99 7.99 15.05
CA LEU A 243 -1.78 8.83 14.87
C LEU A 243 -1.00 8.99 16.17
N LYS A 244 -1.69 9.12 17.31
CA LYS A 244 -1.06 9.22 18.64
C LYS A 244 -0.33 7.94 19.06
N THR A 245 -0.69 6.78 18.50
CA THR A 245 0.00 5.52 18.80
C THR A 245 1.33 5.35 18.04
N MET A 246 1.65 6.25 17.11
CA MET A 246 2.88 6.17 16.34
C MET A 246 4.11 6.46 17.19
N VAL A 247 5.13 5.60 17.07
CA VAL A 247 6.45 5.86 17.66
C VAL A 247 7.15 7.01 16.92
N PRO A 248 7.71 8.02 17.62
CA PRO A 248 8.49 9.09 17.01
C PRO A 248 9.67 8.55 16.18
N LYS A 249 10.03 9.24 15.10
CA LYS A 249 11.06 8.77 14.16
C LYS A 249 12.42 8.60 14.86
N ASP A 250 12.78 9.52 15.75
CA ASP A 250 14.08 9.56 16.43
C ASP A 250 14.32 8.37 17.39
N MET A 251 13.25 7.83 17.99
CA MET A 251 13.39 6.65 18.87
C MET A 251 13.60 5.34 18.09
N SER A 252 13.14 5.28 16.85
CA SER A 252 13.27 4.06 16.02
C SER A 252 14.69 3.83 15.52
N GLU A 253 15.46 4.89 15.25
CA GLU A 253 16.89 4.80 14.91
C GLU A 253 17.75 4.55 16.16
N GLY A 254 17.42 5.18 17.30
CA GLY A 254 18.12 4.97 18.57
C GLY A 254 17.99 3.55 19.15
N ALA A 255 16.85 2.88 18.93
CA ALA A 255 16.62 1.49 19.35
C ALA A 255 17.47 0.47 18.57
N VAL A 256 17.76 0.76 17.28
CA VAL A 256 18.63 -0.07 16.44
C VAL A 256 20.09 0.08 16.89
N LEU A 257 20.53 1.31 17.20
CA LEU A 257 21.87 1.58 17.71
C LEU A 257 22.11 0.96 19.10
N THR A 258 21.13 0.99 20.00
CA THR A 258 21.25 0.36 21.32
C THR A 258 21.27 -1.16 21.24
N ARG A 259 20.49 -1.81 20.36
CA ARG A 259 20.59 -3.26 20.12
C ARG A 259 21.93 -3.67 19.50
N ALA A 260 22.47 -2.87 18.58
CA ALA A 260 23.80 -3.11 18.01
C ALA A 260 24.92 -2.92 19.06
N ALA A 261 24.80 -1.92 19.93
CA ALA A 261 25.75 -1.69 21.03
C ALA A 261 25.70 -2.81 22.09
N LEU A 262 24.50 -3.30 22.44
CA LEU A 262 24.32 -4.43 23.37
C LEU A 262 24.82 -5.77 22.80
N ALA A 263 24.71 -5.99 21.49
CA ALA A 263 25.24 -7.17 20.82
C ALA A 263 26.78 -7.15 20.66
N GLY A 264 27.40 -5.96 20.66
CA GLY A 264 28.86 -5.80 20.57
C GLY A 264 29.61 -5.98 21.90
N LEU A 265 28.90 -6.02 23.03
CA LEU A 265 29.50 -6.08 24.37
C LEU A 265 29.57 -7.49 24.97
N SER A 266 29.05 -8.52 24.30
CA SER A 266 29.07 -9.91 24.79
C SER A 266 30.28 -10.74 24.34
N GLY A 267 31.33 -10.10 23.78
CA GLY A 267 32.43 -10.81 23.10
C GLY A 267 33.84 -10.60 23.64
N ILE A 268 34.06 -9.81 24.69
CA ILE A 268 35.42 -9.50 25.16
C ILE A 268 35.51 -9.76 26.66
N VAL A 269 35.98 -10.96 27.02
CA VAL A 269 36.57 -11.23 28.34
C VAL A 269 37.99 -10.66 28.31
N PRO A 270 38.38 -9.72 29.19
CA PRO A 270 39.75 -9.26 29.26
C PRO A 270 40.58 -10.32 30.00
N THR A 271 41.40 -11.06 29.28
CA THR A 271 42.49 -11.84 29.88
C THR A 271 43.54 -10.88 30.41
N ILE A 272 43.65 -10.81 31.74
CA ILE A 272 44.75 -10.17 32.44
C ILE A 272 45.98 -11.05 32.22
N VAL A 273 46.97 -10.57 31.46
CA VAL A 273 48.29 -11.19 31.36
C VAL A 273 49.20 -10.46 32.35
N THR A 274 49.56 -11.16 33.43
CA THR A 274 50.62 -10.76 34.35
C THR A 274 51.96 -11.24 33.82
N ASP A 275 52.93 -10.32 33.74
CA ASP A 275 54.36 -10.60 33.56
C ASP A 275 54.87 -11.50 34.69
N GLU A 276 55.65 -12.54 34.34
CA GLU A 276 56.75 -13.03 35.18
C GLU A 276 57.75 -13.85 34.33
N ASP A 277 59.02 -13.47 34.46
CA ASP A 277 60.23 -14.07 33.87
C ASP A 277 60.37 -15.57 34.17
N VAL A 278 61.17 -16.29 33.35
CA VAL A 278 62.38 -17.04 33.78
C VAL A 278 62.95 -17.90 32.63
N GLN A 279 64.28 -17.84 32.57
CA GLN A 279 65.27 -18.45 31.68
C GLN A 279 65.24 -19.99 31.54
N MET A 280 65.72 -20.49 30.39
CA MET A 280 66.96 -21.32 30.23
C MET A 280 66.87 -22.37 29.09
N ALA A 281 67.96 -22.45 28.31
CA ALA A 281 68.54 -23.60 27.57
C ALA A 281 67.65 -24.31 26.51
N GLU A 282 68.09 -24.64 25.30
CA GLU A 282 69.40 -24.79 24.62
C GLU A 282 69.25 -24.39 23.15
#